data_AF-A0A0K8JGN6-F1
#
_entry.id   AF-A0A0K8JGN6-F1
#
_cell.length_a   1.000
_cell.length_b   1.000
_cell.length_c   1.000
_cell.angle_alpha   90.00
_cell.angle_beta   90.00
_cell.angle_gamma   90.00
#
_symmetry.space_group_name_H-M   'P 1'
#
loop_
_entity.id
_entity.type
_entity.pdbx_description
1 polymer ?
#
loop_
_entity_poly.entity_id
_entity_poly.type
_entity_poly.pdbx_seq_one_letter_code
_entity_poly.pdbx_strand_id
1 'polypeptide(L)'
;MFEKTEVRGENAQPLFVYLTKQAPFTEFDAAHPIVGKLQAVLKERFPELLEGDGIKWNFNKFLVNRQGDAVGRYEPTTSPLAMKPAIEKART
;
A
#
# COMPACT_ATOMS: atom_id res chain seq x y z
N MET A 1 -6.36 -17.40 -16.54
CA MET A 1 -5.16 -18.05 -15.97
C MET A 1 -4.57 -17.07 -14.96
N PHE A 2 -4.31 -17.48 -13.72
CA PHE A 2 -3.70 -16.62 -12.71
C PHE A 2 -2.18 -16.79 -12.76
N GLU A 3 -1.44 -15.70 -12.93
CA GLU A 3 0.02 -15.68 -12.96
C GLU A 3 0.54 -14.83 -11.79
N LYS A 4 1.71 -15.20 -11.25
CA LYS A 4 2.41 -14.34 -10.29
C LYS A 4 2.91 -13.11 -11.03
N THR A 5 2.60 -11.93 -10.52
CA THR A 5 3.05 -10.66 -11.09
C THR A 5 3.86 -9.89 -10.07
N GLU A 6 4.80 -9.08 -10.55
CA GLU A 6 5.60 -8.19 -9.73
C GLU A 6 4.83 -6.89 -9.47
N VAL A 7 4.89 -6.40 -8.24
CA VAL A 7 4.23 -5.15 -7.84
C VAL A 7 5.24 -4.02 -7.63
N ARG A 8 6.53 -4.30 -7.85
CA ARG A 8 7.69 -3.41 -7.70
C ARG A 8 8.80 -3.83 -8.66
N GLY A 9 9.78 -2.95 -8.83
CA GLY A 9 10.93 -3.20 -9.70
C GLY A 9 10.66 -2.81 -11.16
N GLU A 10 11.63 -3.08 -12.02
CA GLU A 10 11.56 -2.74 -13.45
C GLU A 10 10.42 -3.45 -14.18
N ASN A 11 10.06 -4.66 -13.74
CA ASN A 11 8.97 -5.46 -14.32
C ASN A 11 7.64 -5.31 -13.56
N ALA A 12 7.52 -4.27 -12.72
CA ALA A 12 6.28 -4.02 -11.98
C ALA A 12 5.11 -3.88 -12.96
N GLN A 13 3.99 -4.55 -12.63
CA GLN A 13 2.76 -4.44 -13.40
C GLN A 13 2.36 -2.94 -13.48
N PRO A 14 2.08 -2.38 -14.69
CA PRO A 14 1.81 -0.95 -14.88
C PRO A 14 0.74 -0.33 -13.98
N LEU A 15 -0.29 -1.08 -13.59
CA LEU A 15 -1.30 -0.74 -12.61
C LEU A 15 -0.68 -0.38 -11.26
N PHE A 16 0.26 -1.18 -10.75
CA PHE A 16 0.89 -0.87 -9.46
C PHE A 16 1.80 0.36 -9.56
N VAL A 17 2.46 0.58 -10.71
CA VAL A 17 3.20 1.81 -10.98
C VAL A 17 2.28 3.04 -10.99
N TYR A 18 1.12 2.92 -11.63
CA TYR A 18 0.09 3.97 -11.65
C TYR A 18 -0.44 4.27 -10.24
N LEU A 19 -0.81 3.22 -9.48
CA LEU A 19 -1.39 3.36 -8.15
C LEU A 19 -0.42 3.99 -7.15
N THR A 20 0.86 3.58 -7.14
CA THR A 20 1.87 4.16 -6.23
C THR A 20 2.21 5.60 -6.59
N LYS A 21 2.13 5.98 -7.87
CA LYS A 21 2.31 7.37 -8.32
C LYS A 21 1.15 8.27 -7.90
N GLN A 22 -0.09 7.77 -7.93
CA GLN A 22 -1.26 8.55 -7.53
C GLN A 22 -1.43 8.63 -6.01
N ALA A 23 -1.10 7.56 -5.30
CA ALA A 23 -1.20 7.48 -3.85
C ALA A 23 0.21 7.16 -3.26
N PRO A 24 1.04 8.20 -3.06
CA PRO A 24 2.40 8.02 -2.53
C PRO A 24 2.38 7.43 -1.12
N PHE A 25 3.51 6.85 -0.71
CA PHE A 25 3.66 6.32 0.63
C PHE A 25 3.74 7.50 1.63
N THR A 26 3.08 7.37 2.77
CA THR A 26 3.15 8.37 3.85
C THR A 26 3.91 7.80 5.03
N GLU A 27 3.26 6.95 5.82
CA GLU A 27 3.81 6.35 7.03
C GLU A 27 3.03 5.09 7.41
N PHE A 28 3.63 4.28 8.28
CA PHE A 28 2.90 3.18 8.92
C PHE A 28 2.10 3.70 10.10
N ASP A 29 0.95 3.09 10.38
CA ASP A 29 0.17 3.38 11.59
C ASP A 29 0.98 3.07 12.85
N ALA A 30 1.46 4.13 13.51
CA ALA A 30 2.29 4.06 14.72
C ALA A 30 1.55 3.49 15.94
N ALA A 31 0.22 3.50 15.94
CA ALA A 31 -0.58 2.93 17.03
C ALA A 31 -0.70 1.40 16.93
N HIS A 32 -0.39 0.81 15.77
CA HIS A 32 -0.56 -0.63 15.59
C HIS A 32 0.56 -1.43 16.28
N PRO A 33 0.27 -2.44 17.13
CA PRO A 33 1.27 -3.13 17.96
C PRO A 33 2.44 -3.76 17.18
N ILE A 34 2.21 -4.18 15.93
CA ILE A 34 3.25 -4.78 15.08
C ILE A 34 4.18 -3.77 14.40
N VAL A 35 3.85 -2.47 14.39
CA VAL A 35 4.52 -1.49 13.52
C VAL A 35 6.02 -1.40 13.79
N GLY A 36 6.44 -1.35 15.07
CA GLY A 36 7.86 -1.29 15.42
C GLY A 36 8.62 -2.52 14.98
N LYS A 37 8.03 -3.71 15.12
CA LYS A 37 8.64 -4.96 14.65
C LYS A 37 8.69 -5.04 13.13
N LEU A 38 7.63 -4.61 12.44
CA LEU A 38 7.59 -4.58 10.98
C LEU A 38 8.67 -3.64 10.44
N GLN A 39 8.76 -2.42 10.96
CA GLN A 39 9.77 -1.45 10.54
C GLN A 39 11.19 -1.93 10.81
N ALA A 40 11.44 -2.55 11.96
CA ALA A 40 12.75 -3.13 12.27
C ALA A 40 13.13 -4.23 11.27
N VAL A 41 12.21 -5.17 11.00
CA VAL A 41 12.43 -6.26 10.04
C VAL A 41 12.66 -5.72 8.62
N LEU A 42 11.86 -4.74 8.18
CA LEU A 42 12.04 -4.13 6.87
C LEU A 42 13.39 -3.42 6.78
N LYS A 43 13.76 -2.62 7.78
CA LYS A 43 15.03 -1.89 7.79
C LYS A 43 16.24 -2.82 7.80
N GLU A 44 16.18 -3.92 8.55
CA GLU A 44 17.29 -4.86 8.70
C GLU A 44 17.42 -5.79 7.48
N ARG A 45 16.30 -6.30 6.97
CA ARG A 45 16.30 -7.40 6.00
C ARG A 45 15.95 -7.00 4.57
N PHE A 46 15.19 -5.91 4.40
CA PHE A 46 14.65 -5.47 3.11
C PHE A 46 14.64 -3.93 3.01
N PRO A 47 15.78 -3.24 3.28
CA PRO A 47 15.83 -1.78 3.33
C PRO A 47 15.38 -1.12 2.02
N GLU A 48 15.61 -1.77 0.87
CA GLU A 48 15.18 -1.31 -0.45
C GLU A 48 13.67 -1.14 -0.58
N LEU A 49 12.88 -1.87 0.24
CA LEU A 49 11.43 -1.72 0.24
C LEU A 49 10.99 -0.39 0.83
N LEU A 50 11.79 0.18 1.74
CA LEU A 50 11.50 1.46 2.41
C LEU A 50 11.72 2.67 1.51
N GLU A 51 12.45 2.52 0.40
CA GLU A 51 12.70 3.62 -0.54
C GLU A 51 11.48 3.95 -1.43
N GLY A 52 11.36 5.23 -1.78
CA GLY A 52 10.36 5.79 -2.70
C GLY A 52 8.90 5.50 -2.30
N ASP A 53 8.01 5.47 -3.27
CA ASP A 53 6.57 5.24 -3.07
C ASP A 53 6.12 3.80 -3.33
N GLY A 54 7.06 2.88 -3.55
CA GLY A 54 6.72 1.48 -3.79
C GLY A 54 5.95 0.83 -2.62
N ILE A 55 5.31 -0.31 -2.89
CA ILE A 55 4.58 -1.10 -1.89
C ILE A 55 5.54 -1.65 -0.83
N LYS A 56 5.38 -1.26 0.43
CA LYS A 56 6.40 -1.57 1.46
C LYS A 56 6.40 -3.03 1.89
N TRP A 57 5.22 -3.65 1.89
CA TRP A 57 5.05 -5.04 2.32
C TRP A 57 3.73 -5.62 1.84
N ASN A 58 3.53 -6.92 2.12
CA ASN A 58 2.29 -7.62 1.86
C ASN A 58 1.11 -6.98 2.61
N PHE A 59 -0.07 -7.01 1.99
CA PHE A 59 -1.31 -6.38 2.47
C PHE A 59 -1.33 -4.83 2.41
N ASN A 60 -0.55 -4.21 1.53
CA ASN A 60 -0.85 -2.84 1.08
C ASN A 60 -2.16 -2.84 0.28
N LYS A 61 -3.00 -1.82 0.48
CA LYS A 61 -4.34 -1.72 -0.12
C LYS A 61 -4.49 -0.36 -0.77
N PHE A 62 -5.12 -0.31 -1.93
CA PHE A 62 -5.51 0.94 -2.60
C PHE A 62 -7.02 1.02 -2.66
N LEU A 63 -7.58 2.20 -2.40
CA LEU A 63 -8.98 2.51 -2.64
C LEU A 63 -9.09 3.24 -3.97
N VAL A 64 -9.78 2.62 -4.92
CA VAL A 64 -10.01 3.18 -6.26
C VAL A 64 -11.47 3.60 -6.37
N ASN A 65 -11.71 4.84 -6.81
CA ASN A 65 -13.07 5.36 -7.00
C ASN A 65 -13.70 4.86 -8.33
N ARG A 66 -14.94 5.27 -8.62
CA ARG A 66 -15.63 4.86 -9.86
C ARG A 66 -15.03 5.41 -11.14
N GLN A 67 -14.24 6.48 -11.05
CA GLN A 67 -13.55 7.12 -12.16
C GLN A 67 -12.21 6.43 -12.47
N GLY A 68 -11.76 5.50 -11.61
CA GLY A 68 -10.51 4.76 -11.77
C GLY A 68 -9.33 5.39 -11.03
N ASP A 69 -9.52 6.47 -10.27
CA ASP A 69 -8.45 7.14 -9.53
C ASP A 69 -8.21 6.48 -8.17
N ALA A 70 -6.94 6.35 -7.79
CA ALA A 70 -6.53 5.94 -6.45
C ALA A 70 -6.76 7.11 -5.47
N VAL A 71 -7.83 7.01 -4.68
CA VAL A 71 -8.24 8.03 -3.71
C VAL A 71 -7.80 7.71 -2.28
N GLY A 72 -7.15 6.56 -2.09
CA GLY A 72 -6.59 6.19 -0.79
C GLY A 72 -5.58 5.05 -0.92
N ARG A 73 -4.63 5.04 0.03
CA ARG A 73 -3.65 3.98 0.23
C ARG A 73 -3.61 3.64 1.72
N TYR A 74 -3.53 2.34 2.00
CA TYR A 74 -3.53 1.82 3.36
C TYR A 74 -2.46 0.76 3.52
N GLU A 75 -1.61 0.97 4.51
CA GLU A 75 -0.48 0.11 4.80
C GLU A 75 -0.93 -1.19 5.49
N PRO A 76 -0.04 -2.20 5.61
CA PRO A 76 -0.39 -3.48 6.22
C PRO A 76 -0.96 -3.36 7.64
N THR A 77 -0.51 -2.34 8.37
CA THR A 77 -0.93 -2.06 9.76
C THR A 77 -2.27 -1.34 9.86
N THR A 78 -2.82 -0.83 8.76
CA THR A 78 -4.15 -0.20 8.80
C THR A 78 -5.23 -1.27 9.01
N SER A 79 -6.00 -1.11 10.10
CA SER A 79 -7.16 -1.95 10.38
C SER A 79 -8.20 -1.87 9.25
N PRO A 80 -8.74 -2.99 8.77
CA PRO A 80 -9.77 -2.97 7.73
C PRO A 80 -11.01 -2.13 8.09
N LEU A 81 -11.40 -2.10 9.37
CA LEU A 81 -12.55 -1.32 9.84
C LEU A 81 -12.31 0.18 9.73
N ALA A 82 -11.07 0.64 9.87
CA ALA A 82 -10.72 2.05 9.74
C ALA A 82 -10.90 2.58 8.30
N MET A 83 -10.92 1.69 7.29
CA MET A 83 -11.13 2.06 5.89
C MET A 83 -12.60 2.32 5.55
N LYS A 84 -13.55 1.85 6.38
CA LYS A 84 -14.99 1.88 6.08
C LYS A 84 -15.51 3.28 5.69
N PRO A 85 -15.22 4.37 6.43
CA PRO A 85 -15.74 5.69 6.07
C PRO A 85 -15.25 6.18 4.70
N ALA A 86 -13.98 5.89 4.37
CA ALA A 86 -13.40 6.26 3.09
C ALA A 86 -14.01 5.45 1.93
N ILE A 87 -14.22 4.14 2.15
CA ILE A 87 -14.91 3.28 1.19
C ILE A 87 -16.34 3.78 0.94
N GLU A 88 -17.08 4.15 1.99
CA GLU A 88 -18.45 4.68 1.86
C GLU A 88 -18.48 5.99 1.06
N LYS A 89 -17.53 6.90 1.32
CA LYS A 89 -17.38 8.15 0.57
C LYS A 89 -17.03 7.92 -0.90
N ALA A 90 -16.21 6.93 -1.22
CA ALA A 90 -15.82 6.62 -2.61
C ALA A 90 -16.95 5.99 -3.45
N ARG A 91 -18.09 5.63 -2.82
CA ARG A 91 -19.26 5.05 -3.49
C ARG A 91 -20.24 6.09 -4.05
N THR A 92 -20.09 7.36 -3.73
CA THR A 92 -20.94 8.44 -4.26
C THR A 92 -20.29 9.06 -5.47
#